data_AF-A0A6N2YF18-F1
#
_entry.id   AF-A0A6N2YF18-F1
#
_cell.length_a   1.000
_cell.length_b   1.000
_cell.length_c   1.000
_cell.angle_alpha   90.00
_cell.angle_beta   90.00
_cell.angle_gamma   90.00
#
_symmetry.space_group_name_H-M   'P 1'
#
loop_
_entity.id
_entity.type
_entity.pdbx_description
1 polymer ?
#
loop_
_entity_poly.entity_id
_entity_poly.type
_entity_poly.pdbx_seq_one_letter_code
_entity_poly.pdbx_strand_id
1 'polypeptide(L)'
;MFRTSKLLVLVASLVLVLAPSISWGANASAAELTTEDPIEYYKENSEYFDISHEGDETTVTITDSDFKNLLDIKGIDSSFLSEKNTLMRSSSNGVTKIVWHGQARNGNVDIYLSKNWLNNISKFGVGTATAAIGALLPGKGWTIALGGIGAVISGGNFQHGRVFVVRGFVYQYYYLQ
;
A
#
# COMPACT_ATOMS: atom_id res chain seq x y z
N MET A 1 8.88 49.77 -62.66
CA MET A 1 9.02 48.31 -62.89
C MET A 1 8.24 47.62 -61.77
N PHE A 2 7.00 47.15 -61.98
CA PHE A 2 6.61 45.79 -62.43
C PHE A 2 7.23 44.69 -61.55
N ARG A 3 6.55 43.68 -60.99
CA ARG A 3 5.14 43.25 -60.93
C ARG A 3 5.12 42.02 -59.97
N THR A 4 3.91 41.58 -59.59
CA THR A 4 3.49 40.19 -59.23
C THR A 4 3.69 39.60 -57.82
N SER A 5 2.58 38.99 -57.39
CA SER A 5 2.17 38.24 -56.20
C SER A 5 2.91 36.89 -55.96
N LYS A 6 2.90 36.40 -54.71
CA LYS A 6 2.28 35.11 -54.24
C LYS A 6 2.86 34.59 -52.90
N LEU A 7 1.93 34.14 -52.04
CA LEU A 7 1.94 33.00 -51.09
C LEU A 7 3.26 32.41 -50.50
N LEU A 8 3.25 32.31 -49.16
CA LEU A 8 3.34 31.08 -48.34
C LEU A 8 4.63 30.23 -48.35
N VAL A 9 5.36 30.17 -47.23
CA VAL A 9 5.97 28.93 -46.71
C VAL A 9 6.08 29.00 -45.17
N LEU A 10 5.38 28.09 -44.50
CA LEU A 10 5.61 27.63 -43.13
C LEU A 10 6.99 26.96 -43.05
N VAL A 11 7.87 27.42 -42.15
CA VAL A 11 9.00 26.60 -41.68
C VAL A 11 9.04 26.68 -40.15
N ALA A 12 8.31 25.75 -39.52
CA ALA A 12 8.50 25.44 -38.11
C ALA A 12 9.74 24.52 -38.00
N SER A 13 10.89 25.10 -37.69
CA SER A 13 12.11 24.33 -37.40
C SER A 13 12.06 23.78 -35.98
N LEU A 14 11.66 22.51 -35.92
CA LEU A 14 12.12 21.43 -35.06
C LEU A 14 13.29 21.77 -34.10
N VAL A 15 13.02 21.76 -32.79
CA VAL A 15 14.00 21.34 -31.78
C VAL A 15 13.32 20.27 -30.93
N LEU A 16 13.49 19.01 -31.35
CA LEU A 16 13.09 17.83 -30.61
C LEU A 16 14.17 17.56 -29.56
N VAL A 17 14.10 18.21 -28.39
CA VAL A 17 14.85 17.74 -27.21
C VAL A 17 14.09 16.54 -26.66
N LEU A 18 14.56 15.35 -27.00
CA LEU A 18 14.26 14.11 -26.31
C LEU A 18 14.81 14.18 -24.88
N ALA A 19 14.05 14.79 -23.97
CA ALA A 19 14.17 14.48 -22.57
C ALA A 19 13.31 13.23 -22.31
N PRO A 20 13.82 12.16 -21.66
CA PRO A 20 12.95 11.14 -21.09
C PRO A 20 12.24 11.76 -19.88
N SER A 21 11.19 12.55 -20.14
CA SER A 21 10.19 12.82 -19.12
C SER A 21 9.42 11.53 -18.93
N ILE A 22 9.71 10.80 -17.86
CA ILE A 22 8.79 9.83 -17.30
C ILE A 22 7.57 10.64 -16.88
N SER A 23 6.62 10.79 -17.80
CA SER A 23 5.33 11.36 -17.49
C SER A 23 4.60 10.34 -16.63
N TRP A 24 4.66 10.48 -15.30
CA TRP A 24 3.59 10.00 -14.43
C TRP A 24 2.34 10.86 -14.67
N GLY A 25 1.79 10.71 -15.87
CA GLY A 25 0.46 11.15 -16.22
C GLY A 25 -0.48 9.97 -16.03
N ALA A 26 -0.78 9.62 -14.79
CA ALA A 26 -2.07 9.02 -14.51
C ALA A 26 -2.97 10.18 -14.08
N ASN A 27 -3.81 10.65 -15.01
CA ASN A 27 -5.07 11.25 -14.62
C ASN A 27 -5.85 10.15 -13.89
N ALA A 28 -5.57 9.98 -12.60
CA ALA A 28 -6.49 9.30 -11.71
C ALA A 28 -7.70 10.23 -11.66
N SER A 29 -8.77 9.87 -12.38
CA SER A 29 -10.08 10.35 -12.01
C SER A 29 -10.18 10.11 -10.50
N ALA A 30 -10.38 11.20 -9.75
CA ALA A 30 -10.69 11.11 -8.33
C ALA A 30 -12.01 10.35 -8.25
N ALA A 31 -11.91 9.01 -8.23
CA ALA A 31 -12.99 8.16 -7.81
C ALA A 31 -13.40 8.72 -6.46
N GLU A 32 -14.64 9.14 -6.36
CA GLU A 32 -15.23 9.66 -5.13
C GLU A 32 -14.96 8.62 -4.05
N LEU A 33 -13.95 8.89 -3.22
CA LEU A 33 -13.58 8.06 -2.09
C LEU A 33 -14.72 8.27 -1.09
N THR A 34 -15.75 7.43 -1.17
CA THR A 34 -16.68 7.24 -0.07
C THR A 34 -15.85 6.73 1.11
N THR A 35 -15.34 7.67 1.91
CA THR A 35 -14.45 7.41 3.03
C THR A 35 -15.32 7.20 4.25
N GLU A 36 -15.92 6.01 4.33
CA GLU A 36 -16.30 5.48 5.62
C GLU A 36 -15.07 5.57 6.55
N ASP A 37 -15.32 5.92 7.81
CA ASP A 37 -14.24 6.03 8.79
C ASP A 37 -13.52 4.67 8.83
N PRO A 38 -12.21 4.59 8.53
CA PRO A 38 -11.47 3.34 8.58
C PRO A 38 -11.66 2.57 9.88
N ILE A 39 -11.95 3.30 10.98
CA ILE A 39 -12.17 2.73 12.29
C ILE A 39 -13.48 1.92 12.37
N GLU A 40 -14.49 2.27 11.59
CA GLU A 40 -15.77 1.54 11.53
C GLU A 40 -15.57 0.12 10.99
N TYR A 41 -14.78 -0.03 9.92
CA TYR A 41 -14.39 -1.34 9.39
C TYR A 41 -13.78 -2.27 10.45
N TYR A 42 -12.87 -1.75 11.29
CA TYR A 42 -12.24 -2.55 12.33
C TYR A 42 -13.20 -2.87 13.48
N LYS A 43 -14.13 -1.98 13.80
CA LYS A 43 -15.19 -2.25 14.79
C LYS A 43 -16.16 -3.33 14.33
N GLU A 44 -16.55 -3.33 13.05
CA GLU A 44 -17.41 -4.36 12.47
C GLU A 44 -16.71 -5.73 12.43
N ASN A 45 -15.38 -5.74 12.32
CA ASN A 45 -14.56 -6.94 12.25
C ASN A 45 -13.77 -7.18 13.56
N SER A 46 -14.28 -6.67 14.69
CA SER A 46 -13.53 -6.63 15.96
C SER A 46 -13.14 -8.02 16.50
N GLU A 47 -13.75 -9.10 16.00
CA GLU A 47 -13.34 -10.46 16.33
C GLU A 47 -11.92 -10.81 15.85
N TYR A 48 -11.40 -10.09 14.84
CA TYR A 48 -10.05 -10.29 14.30
C TYR A 48 -9.05 -9.24 14.76
N PHE A 49 -9.50 -8.14 15.35
CA PHE A 49 -8.66 -6.96 15.58
C PHE A 49 -8.65 -6.55 17.05
N ASP A 50 -7.45 -6.33 17.58
CA ASP A 50 -7.24 -5.61 18.84
C ASP A 50 -7.03 -4.12 18.54
N ILE A 51 -7.88 -3.26 19.10
CA ILE A 51 -7.92 -1.83 18.80
C ILE A 51 -7.56 -1.05 20.07
N SER A 52 -6.52 -0.23 19.97
CA SER A 52 -6.08 0.68 21.03
C SER A 52 -6.03 2.12 20.53
N HIS A 53 -6.36 3.06 21.42
CA HIS A 53 -6.32 4.49 21.14
C HIS A 53 -5.32 5.18 22.07
N GLU A 54 -4.42 5.97 21.51
CA GLU A 54 -3.45 6.78 22.25
C GLU A 54 -3.39 8.18 21.62
N GLY A 55 -4.01 9.16 22.28
CA GLY A 55 -4.16 10.51 21.71
C GLY A 55 -4.92 10.50 20.38
N ASP A 56 -4.29 11.02 19.33
CA ASP A 56 -4.84 11.08 17.96
C ASP A 56 -4.46 9.84 17.11
N GLU A 57 -3.81 8.84 17.71
CA GLU A 57 -3.42 7.60 17.04
C GLU A 57 -4.41 6.47 17.36
N THR A 58 -4.75 5.69 16.34
CA THR A 58 -5.46 4.42 16.51
C THR A 58 -4.58 3.29 16.04
N THR A 59 -4.20 2.42 16.96
CA THR A 59 -3.44 1.20 16.67
C THR A 59 -4.39 0.03 16.53
N VAL A 60 -4.33 -0.62 15.38
CA VAL A 60 -5.05 -1.86 15.07
C VAL A 60 -4.02 -2.97 14.95
N THR A 61 -4.12 -3.97 15.83
CA THR A 61 -3.26 -5.15 15.82
C THR A 61 -4.06 -6.36 15.41
N ILE A 62 -3.45 -7.26 14.62
CA ILE A 62 -4.06 -8.52 14.21
C ILE A 62 -3.07 -9.65 14.48
N THR A 63 -3.57 -10.78 14.99
CA THR A 63 -2.73 -11.98 15.17
C THR A 63 -2.56 -12.70 13.83
N ASP A 64 -1.50 -13.51 13.69
CA ASP A 64 -1.30 -14.28 12.45
C ASP A 64 -2.45 -15.27 12.19
N SER A 65 -3.07 -15.83 13.24
CA SER A 65 -4.24 -16.71 13.11
C SER A 65 -5.48 -15.95 12.63
N ASP A 66 -5.74 -14.77 13.21
CA ASP A 66 -6.89 -13.95 12.82
C ASP A 66 -6.70 -13.39 11.42
N PHE A 67 -5.46 -13.02 11.07
CA PHE A 67 -5.14 -12.57 9.72
C PHE A 67 -5.34 -13.68 8.70
N LYS A 68 -4.89 -14.91 9.01
CA LYS A 68 -5.13 -16.07 8.15
C LYS A 68 -6.63 -16.27 7.91
N ASN A 69 -7.45 -16.22 8.96
CA ASN A 69 -8.90 -16.35 8.84
C ASN A 69 -9.51 -15.23 7.99
N LEU A 70 -9.08 -13.99 8.19
CA LEU A 70 -9.51 -12.83 7.41
C LEU A 70 -9.20 -13.00 5.90
N LEU A 71 -8.00 -13.52 5.58
CA LEU A 71 -7.60 -13.78 4.19
C LEU A 71 -8.42 -14.92 3.58
N ASP A 72 -8.64 -16.00 4.32
CA ASP A 72 -9.43 -17.14 3.87
C ASP A 72 -10.88 -16.74 3.55
N ILE A 73 -11.51 -15.94 4.41
CA ILE A 73 -12.86 -15.39 4.19
C ILE A 73 -12.90 -14.49 2.94
N LYS A 74 -11.82 -13.75 2.68
CA LYS A 74 -11.68 -12.89 1.49
C LYS A 74 -11.24 -13.67 0.23
N GLY A 75 -11.03 -14.99 0.32
CA GLY A 75 -10.59 -15.82 -0.80
C GLY A 75 -9.16 -15.50 -1.26
N ILE A 76 -8.33 -14.96 -0.37
CA ILE A 76 -6.92 -14.63 -0.64
C ILE A 76 -6.05 -15.79 -0.14
N ASP A 77 -5.03 -16.16 -0.93
CA ASP A 77 -4.09 -17.21 -0.54
C ASP A 77 -3.39 -16.87 0.79
N SER A 78 -3.70 -17.63 1.83
CA SER A 78 -3.16 -17.50 3.18
C SER A 78 -2.07 -18.53 3.49
N SER A 79 -1.63 -19.32 2.51
CA SER A 79 -0.67 -20.43 2.71
C SER A 79 0.69 -19.95 3.25
N PHE A 80 1.04 -18.69 3.02
CA PHE A 80 2.24 -18.07 3.58
C PHE A 80 2.19 -17.91 5.11
N LEU A 81 1.00 -18.05 5.73
CA LEU A 81 0.75 -18.03 7.18
C LEU A 81 0.57 -19.44 7.79
N SER A 82 0.91 -20.54 7.09
CA SER A 82 0.61 -21.92 7.56
C SER A 82 1.06 -22.26 9.00
N GLU A 83 0.39 -23.24 9.62
CA GLU A 83 0.50 -23.59 11.06
C GLU A 83 1.92 -23.88 11.59
N LYS A 84 2.85 -24.32 10.74
CA LYS A 84 4.27 -24.47 11.13
C LYS A 84 4.92 -23.14 11.51
N ASN A 85 4.36 -22.03 11.05
CA ASN A 85 4.79 -20.66 11.32
C ASN A 85 3.92 -19.96 12.38
N THR A 86 2.74 -20.50 12.74
CA THR A 86 1.75 -19.82 13.63
C THR A 86 1.99 -20.03 15.11
N LEU A 87 2.90 -20.94 15.51
CA LEU A 87 3.29 -21.10 16.93
C LEU A 87 4.09 -19.90 17.47
N MET A 88 4.43 -18.92 16.63
CA MET A 88 5.00 -17.65 17.09
C MET A 88 3.89 -16.73 17.56
N ARG A 89 3.38 -16.99 18.77
CA ARG A 89 2.77 -15.93 19.59
C ARG A 89 3.78 -14.80 19.69
N SER A 90 3.63 -13.77 18.86
CA SER A 90 4.22 -12.43 18.96
C SER A 90 5.41 -12.38 19.92
N SER A 91 6.54 -13.00 19.54
CA SER A 91 7.71 -13.06 20.42
C SER A 91 8.50 -11.77 20.23
N SER A 92 8.09 -10.72 20.96
CA SER A 92 8.84 -9.51 21.33
C SER A 92 9.67 -8.73 20.27
N ASN A 93 9.69 -9.09 18.97
CA ASN A 93 10.58 -8.50 17.95
C ASN A 93 9.95 -8.42 16.54
N GLY A 94 8.62 -8.35 16.44
CA GLY A 94 7.97 -8.11 15.14
C GLY A 94 6.46 -8.32 15.15
N VAL A 95 5.70 -7.28 15.49
CA VAL A 95 4.23 -7.29 15.44
C VAL A 95 3.77 -6.77 14.08
N THR A 96 2.84 -7.48 13.43
CA THR A 96 2.08 -6.93 12.31
C THR A 96 0.96 -6.05 12.88
N LYS A 97 1.03 -4.75 12.64
CA LYS A 97 0.03 -3.78 13.12
C LYS A 97 -0.14 -2.62 12.15
N ILE A 98 -1.30 -1.99 12.21
CA ILE A 98 -1.67 -0.81 11.45
C ILE A 98 -1.84 0.33 12.45
N VAL A 99 -1.13 1.43 12.23
CA VAL A 99 -1.26 2.64 13.06
C VAL A 99 -1.83 3.75 12.20
N TRP A 100 -3.06 4.15 12.49
CA TRP A 100 -3.73 5.27 11.86
C TRP A 100 -3.35 6.57 12.56
N HIS A 101 -3.08 7.58 11.74
CA HIS A 101 -2.59 8.88 12.18
C HIS A 101 -3.60 9.99 11.88
N GLY A 102 -3.99 10.75 12.90
CA GLY A 102 -4.87 11.90 12.76
C GLY A 102 -6.19 11.53 12.09
N GLN A 103 -6.55 12.20 10.99
CA GLN A 103 -7.74 11.83 10.21
C GLN A 103 -7.48 10.56 9.38
N ALA A 104 -7.77 9.39 9.95
CA ALA A 104 -7.60 8.08 9.33
C ALA A 104 -8.18 8.01 7.90
N ARG A 105 -9.36 8.61 7.68
CA ARG A 105 -10.03 8.74 6.38
C ARG A 105 -9.18 9.34 5.25
N ASN A 106 -8.12 10.07 5.58
CA ASN A 106 -7.20 10.66 4.60
C ASN A 106 -6.09 9.68 4.18
N GLY A 107 -6.15 8.40 4.56
CA GLY A 107 -5.18 7.40 4.15
C GLY A 107 -3.81 7.61 4.77
N ASN A 108 -3.77 8.14 5.99
CA ASN A 108 -2.56 8.36 6.77
C ASN A 108 -2.33 7.19 7.71
N VAL A 109 -1.43 6.29 7.33
CA VAL A 109 -1.26 5.02 8.02
C VAL A 109 0.20 4.57 8.00
N ASP A 110 0.63 3.95 9.09
CA ASP A 110 1.88 3.21 9.16
C ASP A 110 1.57 1.71 9.28
N ILE A 111 2.15 0.91 8.38
CA ILE A 111 1.93 -0.53 8.31
C ILE A 111 3.20 -1.22 8.77
N TYR A 112 3.14 -1.84 9.95
CA TYR A 112 4.22 -2.60 10.54
C TYR A 112 4.11 -4.04 10.06
N LEU A 113 5.18 -4.57 9.48
CA LEU A 113 5.25 -5.94 8.99
C LEU A 113 6.50 -6.61 9.55
N SER A 114 6.31 -7.75 10.20
CA SER A 114 7.41 -8.50 10.80
C SER A 114 8.35 -9.08 9.73
N LYS A 115 9.62 -9.28 10.10
CA LYS A 115 10.61 -9.96 9.25
C LYS A 115 10.10 -11.30 8.70
N ASN A 116 9.45 -12.09 9.55
CA ASN A 116 8.98 -13.42 9.19
C ASN A 116 7.86 -13.33 8.17
N TRP A 117 6.90 -12.43 8.39
CA TRP A 117 5.83 -12.15 7.45
C TRP A 117 6.38 -11.74 6.07
N LEU A 118 7.31 -10.79 6.05
CA LEU A 118 7.95 -10.30 4.83
C LEU A 118 8.69 -11.41 4.06
N ASN A 119 9.45 -12.26 4.74
CA ASN A 119 10.17 -13.38 4.12
C ASN A 119 9.25 -14.52 3.66
N ASN A 120 8.10 -14.70 4.31
CA ASN A 120 7.13 -15.69 3.90
C ASN A 120 6.40 -15.24 2.64
N ILE A 121 5.87 -14.01 2.64
CA ILE A 121 5.02 -13.53 1.54
C ILE A 121 5.82 -13.13 0.29
N SER A 122 7.08 -12.70 0.43
CA SER A 122 7.94 -12.36 -0.71
C SER A 122 8.11 -13.49 -1.72
N LYS A 123 7.98 -14.75 -1.26
CA LYS A 123 8.05 -15.96 -2.10
C LYS A 123 6.81 -16.15 -2.99
N PHE A 124 5.71 -15.46 -2.70
CA PHE A 124 4.42 -15.58 -3.39
C PHE A 124 4.18 -14.43 -4.39
N GLY A 125 5.14 -13.52 -4.54
CA GLY A 125 5.11 -12.44 -5.53
C GLY A 125 4.31 -11.20 -5.10
N VAL A 126 4.39 -10.16 -5.94
CA VAL A 126 3.79 -8.83 -5.67
C VAL A 126 2.28 -8.90 -5.50
N GLY A 127 1.59 -9.73 -6.30
CA GLY A 127 0.13 -9.83 -6.29
C GLY A 127 -0.42 -10.30 -4.94
N THR A 128 0.12 -11.39 -4.41
CA THR A 128 -0.27 -11.93 -3.09
C THR A 128 0.07 -10.96 -1.96
N ALA A 129 1.24 -10.31 -2.01
CA ALA A 129 1.60 -9.30 -1.03
C ALA A 129 0.64 -8.09 -1.02
N THR A 130 0.31 -7.58 -2.21
CA THR A 130 -0.65 -6.48 -2.39
C THR A 130 -2.04 -6.85 -1.88
N ALA A 131 -2.51 -8.05 -2.22
CA ALA A 131 -3.82 -8.54 -1.79
C ALA A 131 -3.89 -8.72 -0.27
N ALA A 132 -2.87 -9.35 0.33
CA ALA A 132 -2.84 -9.59 1.77
C ALA A 132 -2.84 -8.29 2.57
N ILE A 133 -2.01 -7.31 2.20
CA ILE A 133 -2.00 -6.00 2.87
C ILE A 133 -3.31 -5.26 2.61
N GLY A 134 -3.82 -5.32 1.38
CA GLY A 134 -5.11 -4.72 1.01
C GLY A 134 -6.28 -5.27 1.83
N ALA A 135 -6.22 -6.54 2.26
CA ALA A 135 -7.24 -7.13 3.12
C ALA A 135 -7.35 -6.45 4.50
N LEU A 136 -6.27 -5.82 4.97
CA LEU A 136 -6.23 -5.11 6.25
C LEU A 136 -6.65 -3.64 6.15
N LEU A 137 -6.80 -3.11 4.93
CA LEU A 137 -7.01 -1.69 4.67
C LEU A 137 -8.44 -1.46 4.16
N PRO A 138 -9.25 -0.64 4.85
CA PRO A 138 -10.62 -0.37 4.45
C PRO A 138 -10.70 0.59 3.26
N GLY A 139 -11.80 0.47 2.51
CA GLY A 139 -12.15 1.38 1.44
C GLY A 139 -11.37 1.20 0.14
N LYS A 140 -11.63 2.09 -0.81
CA LYS A 140 -11.01 2.14 -2.14
C LYS A 140 -9.86 3.15 -2.12
N GLY A 141 -8.96 3.12 -3.10
CA GLY A 141 -7.87 4.11 -3.26
C GLY A 141 -6.46 3.63 -2.89
N TRP A 142 -6.33 2.43 -2.32
CA TRP A 142 -5.04 1.88 -1.90
C TRP A 142 -4.14 1.37 -3.02
N THR A 143 -4.64 1.25 -4.25
CA THR A 143 -3.93 0.62 -5.38
C THR A 143 -2.52 1.19 -5.59
N ILE A 144 -2.34 2.51 -5.47
CA ILE A 144 -1.05 3.17 -5.67
C ILE A 144 -0.09 2.82 -4.52
N ALA A 145 -0.52 2.97 -3.26
CA ALA A 145 0.28 2.60 -2.11
C ALA A 145 0.66 1.11 -2.10
N LEU A 146 -0.32 0.23 -2.33
CA LEU A 146 -0.12 -1.21 -2.34
C LEU A 146 0.83 -1.67 -3.44
N GLY A 147 0.74 -1.08 -4.63
CA GLY A 147 1.70 -1.36 -5.71
C GLY A 147 3.14 -1.04 -5.33
N GLY A 148 3.35 0.11 -4.67
CA GLY A 148 4.67 0.50 -4.17
C GLY A 148 5.19 -0.42 -3.05
N ILE A 149 4.35 -0.74 -2.07
CA ILE A 149 4.70 -1.62 -0.95
C ILE A 149 4.98 -3.05 -1.46
N GLY A 150 4.12 -3.59 -2.32
CA GLY A 150 4.26 -4.92 -2.90
C GLY A 150 5.56 -5.07 -3.70
N ALA A 151 5.97 -4.04 -4.45
CA ALA A 151 7.25 -4.03 -5.16
C ALA A 151 8.45 -4.17 -4.20
N VAL A 152 8.45 -3.44 -3.08
CA VAL A 152 9.50 -3.54 -2.04
C VAL A 152 9.55 -4.95 -1.44
N ILE A 153 8.39 -5.55 -1.18
CA ILE A 153 8.29 -6.88 -0.56
C ILE A 153 8.82 -7.96 -1.50
N SER A 154 8.48 -7.89 -2.78
CA SER A 154 8.81 -8.93 -3.77
C SER A 154 10.30 -9.10 -4.06
N GLY A 155 11.13 -8.11 -3.72
CA GLY A 155 12.57 -8.13 -3.99
C GLY A 155 13.45 -8.64 -2.85
N GLY A 156 12.91 -9.04 -1.71
CA GLY A 156 13.69 -9.06 -0.46
C GLY A 156 13.97 -10.41 0.20
N ASN A 157 15.22 -10.55 0.66
CA ASN A 157 15.58 -11.36 1.83
C ASN A 157 15.70 -10.39 3.02
N PHE A 158 14.72 -10.38 3.91
CA PHE A 158 14.57 -9.38 4.95
C PHE A 158 15.30 -9.80 6.23
N GLN A 159 16.18 -8.93 6.74
CA GLN A 159 16.86 -9.14 8.02
C GLN A 159 16.10 -8.55 9.22
N HIS A 160 15.27 -7.54 8.97
CA HIS A 160 14.45 -6.83 9.95
C HIS A 160 13.01 -6.74 9.47
N GLY A 161 12.08 -6.43 10.39
CA GLY A 161 10.75 -5.98 10.01
C GLY A 161 10.83 -4.61 9.33
N ARG A 162 9.70 -4.17 8.76
CA ARG A 162 9.60 -2.85 8.13
C ARG A 162 8.33 -2.16 8.55
N VAL A 163 8.43 -0.84 8.65
CA VAL A 163 7.28 0.03 8.79
C VAL A 163 7.13 0.81 7.49
N PHE A 164 6.01 0.62 6.81
CA PHE A 164 5.68 1.33 5.58
C PHE A 164 4.82 2.55 5.90
N VAL A 165 5.32 3.71 5.52
CA VAL A 165 4.68 5.00 5.79
C VAL A 165 3.85 5.38 4.56
N VAL A 166 2.53 5.52 4.76
CA VAL A 166 1.58 5.95 3.74
C VAL A 166 0.90 7.23 4.19
N ARG A 167 0.86 8.23 3.31
CA ARG A 167 0.17 9.51 3.55
C ARG A 167 -0.66 9.84 2.34
N GLY A 168 -1.92 10.23 2.54
CA GLY A 168 -2.81 10.53 1.42
C GLY A 168 -3.03 9.34 0.47
N PHE A 169 -3.05 8.09 0.96
CA PHE A 169 -3.10 6.87 0.14
C PHE A 169 -1.91 6.66 -0.81
N VAL A 170 -0.81 7.39 -0.61
CA VAL A 170 0.42 7.26 -1.39
C VAL A 170 1.54 6.74 -0.49
N TYR A 171 2.15 5.64 -0.92
CA TYR A 171 3.35 5.10 -0.27
C TYR A 171 4.51 6.09 -0.39
N GLN A 172 5.12 6.43 0.75
CA GLN A 172 6.19 7.42 0.84
C GLN A 172 7.57 6.75 0.92
N TYR A 173 7.77 5.98 1.99
CA TYR A 173 9.04 5.29 2.28
C TYR A 173 8.81 4.18 3.32
N TYR A 174 9.84 3.41 3.62
CA TYR A 174 9.87 2.50 4.76
C TYR A 174 11.04 2.81 5.69
N TYR A 175 10.96 2.36 6.94
CA TYR A 175 12.10 2.24 7.84
C TYR A 175 12.13 0.86 8.51
N LEU A 176 13.25 0.51 9.16
CA LEU A 176 13.41 -0.79 9.82
C LEU A 176 12.69 -0.79 11.17
N GLN A 177 11.97 -1.88 11.45
CA GLN A 177 11.40 -2.17 12.77
C GLN A 177 12.44 -2.78 13.70
#